data_AF-A0A6A6U586-F1
#
_entry.id   AF-A0A6A6U586-F1
#
_cell.length_a   1.000
_cell.length_b   1.000
_cell.length_c   1.000
_cell.angle_alpha   90.00
_cell.angle_beta   90.00
_cell.angle_gamma   90.00
#
_symmetry.space_group_name_H-M   'P 1'
#
loop_
_entity.id
_entity.type
_entity.pdbx_description
1 polymer ?
#
loop_
_entity_poly.entity_id
_entity_poly.type
_entity_poly.pdbx_seq_one_letter_code
_entity_poly.pdbx_strand_id
1 'polypeptide(L)'
;LAAKGQATSNDLQNGNCKPVAFIMARGSTEQGNMGTIVGSGLCAAMKAQAPGQVACQGVGGNYKALLAPNTLPLGTDQASIDQATSVITSAMTACPQSQMVLAGYSQGSAVISQAVQALPADMKAKVMAVAFYGYTKNQQTMGMLPGFPQQNLKVFCRGDDGVCGGQLDVTAGHLAYQNDGTVGMGATFLMSKVQ
;
A
#
# COMPACT_ATOMS: atom_id res chain seq x y z
N LEU A 1 -12.32 1.11 -17.63
CA LEU A 1 -11.65 2.28 -17.01
C LEU A 1 -11.82 2.16 -15.50
N ALA A 2 -10.74 2.00 -14.73
CA ALA A 2 -10.83 2.04 -13.28
C ALA A 2 -11.42 3.39 -12.83
N ALA A 3 -12.29 3.40 -11.83
CA ALA A 3 -12.85 4.64 -11.28
C ALA A 3 -11.69 5.53 -10.77
N LYS A 4 -11.65 6.80 -11.19
CA LYS A 4 -10.67 7.76 -10.70
C LYS A 4 -11.01 8.11 -9.24
N GLY A 5 -10.24 7.58 -8.29
CA GLY A 5 -10.35 7.97 -6.88
C GLY A 5 -9.67 9.31 -6.57
N GLN A 6 -9.73 9.73 -5.31
CA GLN A 6 -9.06 10.94 -4.83
C GLN A 6 -7.57 10.68 -4.58
N ALA A 7 -6.69 11.60 -4.99
CA ALA A 7 -5.25 11.52 -4.74
C ALA A 7 -4.86 11.74 -3.27
N THR A 8 -5.79 12.25 -2.45
CA THR A 8 -5.64 12.43 -1.01
C THR A 8 -6.83 11.83 -0.29
N SER A 9 -6.59 11.06 0.77
CA SER A 9 -7.63 10.52 1.64
C SER A 9 -7.14 10.43 3.09
N ASN A 10 -7.98 10.88 4.01
CA ASN A 10 -7.68 10.98 5.45
C ASN A 10 -8.86 10.44 6.30
N ASP A 11 -9.59 9.45 5.78
CA ASP A 11 -10.84 8.98 6.41
C ASP A 11 -10.56 8.52 7.86
N LEU A 12 -9.50 7.73 8.06
CA LEU A 12 -9.13 7.17 9.37
C LEU A 12 -8.58 8.24 10.33
N GLN A 13 -7.75 9.16 9.84
CA GLN A 13 -7.25 10.28 10.66
C GLN A 13 -8.37 11.22 11.11
N ASN A 14 -9.43 11.35 10.31
CA ASN A 14 -10.62 12.15 10.66
C ASN A 14 -11.63 11.39 11.52
N GLY A 15 -11.32 10.16 11.96
CA GLY A 15 -12.21 9.33 12.79
C GLY A 15 -13.38 8.70 12.04
N ASN A 16 -13.38 8.71 10.70
CA ASN A 16 -14.42 8.07 9.89
C ASN A 16 -14.19 6.56 9.78
N CYS A 17 -14.29 5.86 10.92
CA CYS A 17 -14.11 4.42 10.99
C CYS A 17 -15.17 3.68 10.19
N LYS A 18 -14.73 2.61 9.51
CA LYS A 18 -15.55 1.71 8.69
C LYS A 18 -15.15 0.26 8.95
N PRO A 19 -15.99 -0.74 8.61
CA PRO A 19 -15.62 -2.15 8.75
C PRO A 19 -14.25 -2.48 8.16
N VAL A 20 -13.89 -1.89 7.02
CA VAL A 20 -12.57 -2.05 6.38
C VAL A 20 -11.78 -0.74 6.47
N ALA A 21 -10.57 -0.83 7.02
CA ALA A 21 -9.57 0.23 7.03
C ALA A 21 -8.47 -0.05 6.00
N PHE A 22 -8.44 0.73 4.93
CA PHE A 22 -7.44 0.62 3.87
C PHE A 22 -6.36 1.69 4.00
N ILE A 23 -5.10 1.28 4.14
CA ILE A 23 -3.95 2.19 4.20
C ILE A 23 -3.09 2.03 2.95
N MET A 24 -2.73 3.15 2.32
CA MET A 24 -1.95 3.18 1.08
C MET A 24 -0.68 4.02 1.23
N ALA A 25 0.46 3.48 0.79
CA ALA A 25 1.66 4.28 0.52
C ALA A 25 1.88 4.40 -1.00
N ARG A 26 1.78 5.63 -1.51
CA ARG A 26 1.93 5.97 -2.93
C ARG A 26 3.36 5.74 -3.46
N GLY A 27 3.55 5.81 -4.77
CA GLY A 27 4.88 5.75 -5.40
C GLY A 27 5.61 7.10 -5.36
N SER A 28 6.91 7.08 -5.68
CA SER A 28 7.71 8.30 -5.73
C SER A 28 7.12 9.34 -6.67
N THR A 29 7.22 10.62 -6.30
CA THR A 29 6.73 11.79 -7.04
C THR A 29 5.21 11.90 -7.20
N GLU A 30 4.44 10.90 -6.76
CA GLU A 30 2.99 10.97 -6.85
C GLU A 30 2.40 12.06 -5.95
N GLN A 31 1.32 12.68 -6.42
CA GLN A 31 0.61 13.74 -5.72
C GLN A 31 -0.24 13.20 -4.56
N GLY A 32 -0.50 14.06 -3.58
CA GLY A 32 -1.32 13.73 -2.41
C GLY A 32 -0.69 12.66 -1.51
N ASN A 33 -1.52 11.85 -0.85
CA ASN A 33 -1.06 10.75 0.01
C ASN A 33 -1.48 9.36 -0.49
N MET A 34 -2.41 9.28 -1.45
CA MET A 34 -2.85 8.04 -2.10
C MET A 34 -2.15 7.81 -3.45
N GLY A 35 -1.71 8.88 -4.11
CA GLY A 35 -1.23 8.81 -5.49
C GLY A 35 -2.35 8.62 -6.52
N THR A 36 -1.97 8.61 -7.80
CA THR A 36 -2.89 8.62 -8.94
C THR A 36 -2.83 7.37 -9.80
N ILE A 37 -1.75 6.59 -9.73
CA ILE A 37 -1.58 5.37 -10.52
C ILE A 37 -2.33 4.21 -9.87
N VAL A 38 -1.95 3.84 -8.65
CA VAL A 38 -2.55 2.68 -7.95
C VAL A 38 -3.54 3.09 -6.88
N GLY A 39 -3.12 3.92 -5.92
CA GLY A 39 -3.82 4.02 -4.63
C GLY A 39 -5.22 4.59 -4.70
N SER A 40 -5.42 5.67 -5.46
CA SER A 40 -6.74 6.26 -5.67
C SER A 40 -7.69 5.30 -6.37
N GLY A 41 -7.24 4.65 -7.45
CA GLY A 41 -8.02 3.64 -8.18
C GLY A 41 -8.35 2.41 -7.33
N LEU A 42 -7.40 1.95 -6.51
CA LEU A 42 -7.57 0.80 -5.62
C LEU A 42 -8.60 1.08 -4.53
N CYS A 43 -8.50 2.23 -3.85
CA CYS A 43 -9.50 2.68 -2.89
C CYS A 43 -10.89 2.78 -3.53
N ALA A 44 -11.00 3.37 -4.72
CA ALA A 44 -12.27 3.50 -5.43
C ALA A 44 -12.87 2.14 -5.81
N ALA A 45 -12.04 1.20 -6.28
CA ALA A 45 -12.46 -0.16 -6.60
C ALA A 45 -12.95 -0.92 -5.36
N MET A 46 -12.28 -0.81 -4.22
CA MET A 46 -12.73 -1.41 -2.95
C MET A 46 -14.06 -0.79 -2.49
N LYS A 47 -14.19 0.54 -2.53
CA LYS A 47 -15.45 1.25 -2.20
C LYS A 47 -16.61 0.84 -3.13
N ALA A 48 -16.34 0.54 -4.40
CA ALA A 48 -17.34 0.05 -5.33
C ALA A 48 -17.80 -1.39 -5.03
N GLN A 49 -16.89 -2.25 -4.55
CA GLN A 49 -17.22 -3.62 -4.15
C GLN A 49 -18.03 -3.68 -2.84
N ALA A 50 -17.75 -2.76 -1.90
CA ALA A 50 -18.47 -2.68 -0.62
C ALA A 50 -18.86 -1.22 -0.30
N PRO A 51 -19.94 -0.71 -0.92
CA PRO A 51 -20.39 0.67 -0.73
C PRO A 51 -20.61 1.01 0.74
N GLY A 52 -19.99 2.10 1.20
CA GLY A 52 -20.13 2.59 2.56
C GLY A 52 -19.34 1.83 3.64
N GLN A 53 -18.61 0.77 3.28
CA GLN A 53 -17.89 -0.11 4.23
C GLN A 53 -16.38 0.08 4.28
N VAL A 54 -15.80 0.90 3.39
CA VAL A 54 -14.34 1.08 3.28
C VAL A 54 -13.95 2.52 3.61
N ALA A 55 -13.04 2.68 4.58
CA ALA A 55 -12.32 3.93 4.85
C ALA A 55 -10.93 3.86 4.24
N CYS A 56 -10.49 4.93 3.57
CA CYS A 56 -9.16 4.99 2.96
C CYS A 56 -8.28 6.01 3.69
N GLN A 57 -7.00 5.70 3.80
CA GLN A 57 -6.01 6.56 4.42
C GLN A 57 -4.69 6.47 3.67
N GLY A 58 -4.19 7.60 3.17
CA GLY A 58 -2.86 7.64 2.59
C GLY A 58 -1.79 7.89 3.64
N VAL A 59 -0.61 7.31 3.44
CA VAL A 59 0.59 7.66 4.21
C VAL A 59 1.11 9.01 3.68
N GLY A 60 0.82 10.07 4.43
CA GLY A 60 1.27 11.44 4.14
C GLY A 60 2.40 11.87 5.09
N GLY A 61 2.36 13.12 5.55
CA GLY A 61 3.26 13.61 6.61
C GLY A 61 4.73 13.56 6.20
N ASN A 62 5.56 12.86 6.99
CA ASN A 62 6.98 12.69 6.73
C ASN A 62 7.29 11.75 5.54
N TYR A 63 6.30 10.99 5.05
CA TYR A 63 6.47 10.26 3.80
C TYR A 63 6.27 11.19 2.59
N LYS A 64 7.36 11.80 2.15
CA LYS A 64 7.37 12.77 1.04
C LYS A 64 7.40 12.13 -0.35
N ALA A 65 7.58 10.81 -0.44
CA ALA A 65 7.69 10.07 -1.70
C ALA A 65 8.77 10.65 -2.64
N LEU A 66 9.92 11.05 -2.09
CA LEU A 66 11.04 11.55 -2.88
C LEU A 66 11.72 10.41 -3.66
N LEU A 67 12.44 10.74 -4.73
CA LEU A 67 13.19 9.74 -5.50
C LEU A 67 14.41 9.23 -4.72
N ALA A 68 15.17 10.12 -4.09
CA ALA A 68 16.44 9.80 -3.45
C ALA A 68 16.36 8.64 -2.41
N PRO A 69 15.34 8.56 -1.53
CA PRO A 69 15.24 7.46 -0.58
C PRO A 69 15.15 6.05 -1.19
N ASN A 70 14.81 5.90 -2.48
CA ASN A 70 14.80 4.59 -3.14
C ASN A 70 16.20 3.93 -3.18
N THR A 71 17.27 4.73 -3.19
CA THR A 71 18.64 4.21 -3.27
C THR A 71 19.16 3.70 -1.92
N LEU A 72 18.39 3.90 -0.84
CA LEU A 72 18.76 3.42 0.49
C LEU A 72 18.59 1.90 0.59
N PRO A 73 19.31 1.22 1.49
CA PRO A 73 19.27 -0.24 1.60
C PRO A 73 17.87 -0.82 1.76
N LEU A 74 17.00 -0.12 2.50
CA LEU A 74 15.63 -0.53 2.76
C LEU A 74 14.64 -0.08 1.66
N GLY A 75 15.09 0.63 0.62
CA GLY A 75 14.26 1.14 -0.48
C GLY A 75 13.45 2.39 -0.12
N THR A 76 13.67 2.91 1.08
CA THR A 76 13.09 4.15 1.60
C THR A 76 13.94 4.61 2.80
N ASP A 77 13.68 5.82 3.30
CA ASP A 77 14.28 6.35 4.53
C ASP A 77 13.49 5.96 5.79
N GLN A 78 14.15 6.08 6.95
CA GLN A 78 13.56 5.75 8.26
C GLN A 78 12.36 6.63 8.60
N ALA A 79 12.39 7.92 8.26
CA ALA A 79 11.29 8.84 8.55
C ALA A 79 9.97 8.42 7.86
N SER A 80 10.07 7.86 6.66
CA SER A 80 8.95 7.30 5.91
C SER A 80 8.42 6.01 6.53
N ILE A 81 9.32 5.16 7.04
CA ILE A 81 8.96 3.92 7.76
C ILE A 81 8.23 4.26 9.07
N ASP A 82 8.78 5.18 9.85
CA ASP A 82 8.20 5.64 11.12
C ASP A 82 6.83 6.29 10.87
N GLN A 83 6.70 7.08 9.80
CA GLN A 83 5.44 7.71 9.42
C GLN A 83 4.37 6.69 9.04
N ALA A 84 4.71 5.69 8.24
CA ALA A 84 3.79 4.62 7.88
C ALA A 84 3.40 3.80 9.12
N THR A 85 4.36 3.48 9.98
CA THR A 85 4.12 2.77 11.25
C THR A 85 3.18 3.57 12.14
N SER A 86 3.40 4.87 12.27
CA SER A 86 2.50 5.77 12.99
C SER A 86 1.10 5.78 12.39
N VAL A 87 0.95 5.92 11.08
CA VAL A 87 -0.38 5.92 10.42
C VAL A 87 -1.12 4.61 10.67
N ILE A 88 -0.41 3.47 10.55
CA ILE A 88 -0.97 2.14 10.79
C ILE A 88 -1.42 1.99 12.25
N THR A 89 -0.54 2.29 13.20
CA THR A 89 -0.85 2.12 14.63
C THR A 89 -1.90 3.11 15.13
N SER A 90 -1.90 4.35 14.63
CA SER A 90 -2.96 5.33 14.90
C SER A 90 -4.31 4.87 14.35
N ALA A 91 -4.36 4.32 13.13
CA ALA A 91 -5.59 3.76 12.57
C ALA A 91 -6.12 2.57 13.37
N MET A 92 -5.25 1.65 13.81
CA MET A 92 -5.64 0.53 14.68
C MET A 92 -6.19 0.99 16.03
N THR A 93 -5.68 2.11 16.55
CA THR A 93 -6.12 2.69 17.82
C THR A 93 -7.43 3.44 17.68
N ALA A 94 -7.57 4.26 16.63
CA ALA A 94 -8.77 5.05 16.38
C ALA A 94 -9.95 4.18 15.95
N CYS A 95 -9.69 3.10 15.19
CA CYS A 95 -10.69 2.21 14.64
C CYS A 95 -10.42 0.74 15.01
N PRO A 96 -10.51 0.37 16.30
CA PRO A 96 -10.09 -0.95 16.79
C PRO A 96 -10.93 -2.12 16.28
N GLN A 97 -12.13 -1.85 15.74
CA GLN A 97 -13.04 -2.84 15.16
C GLN A 97 -12.84 -3.00 13.65
N SER A 98 -12.06 -2.14 13.00
CA SER A 98 -11.82 -2.22 11.56
C SER A 98 -10.88 -3.37 11.23
N GLN A 99 -11.22 -4.16 10.22
CA GLN A 99 -10.30 -5.10 9.60
C GLN A 99 -9.32 -4.30 8.72
N MET A 100 -8.03 -4.42 9.00
CA MET A 100 -7.00 -3.59 8.37
C MET A 100 -6.36 -4.27 7.17
N VAL A 101 -6.29 -3.55 6.05
CA VAL A 101 -5.61 -3.97 4.83
C VAL A 101 -4.70 -2.86 4.31
N LEU A 102 -3.56 -3.24 3.76
CA LEU A 102 -2.51 -2.29 3.36
C LEU A 102 -2.17 -2.47 1.88
N ALA A 103 -1.73 -1.39 1.23
CA ALA A 103 -1.08 -1.49 -0.06
C ALA A 103 0.05 -0.49 -0.23
N GLY A 104 0.99 -0.84 -1.11
CA GLY A 104 2.09 0.05 -1.49
C GLY A 104 2.43 -0.10 -2.97
N TYR A 105 2.75 1.02 -3.61
CA TYR A 105 3.18 1.06 -5.01
C TYR A 105 4.59 1.63 -5.12
N SER A 106 5.47 1.00 -5.92
CA SER A 106 6.85 1.46 -6.12
C SER A 106 7.58 1.65 -4.79
N GLN A 107 8.19 2.81 -4.49
CA GLN A 107 8.75 3.11 -3.17
C GLN A 107 7.79 2.82 -2.00
N GLY A 108 6.50 3.11 -2.14
CA GLY A 108 5.49 2.87 -1.11
C GLY A 108 5.35 1.40 -0.72
N SER A 109 5.67 0.47 -1.62
CA SER A 109 5.73 -0.96 -1.29
C SER A 109 6.86 -1.27 -0.30
N ALA A 110 8.03 -0.65 -0.44
CA ALA A 110 9.12 -0.74 0.53
C ALA A 110 8.72 -0.09 1.87
N VAL A 111 8.07 1.08 1.83
CA VAL A 111 7.56 1.76 3.04
C VAL A 111 6.63 0.86 3.85
N ILE A 112 5.59 0.29 3.22
CA ILE A 112 4.66 -0.62 3.91
C ILE A 112 5.35 -1.91 4.33
N SER A 113 6.22 -2.47 3.49
CA SER A 113 6.99 -3.67 3.81
C SER A 113 7.78 -3.50 5.11
N GLN A 114 8.52 -2.41 5.24
CA GLN A 114 9.31 -2.12 6.43
C GLN A 114 8.45 -1.76 7.64
N ALA A 115 7.39 -0.98 7.45
CA ALA A 115 6.48 -0.62 8.53
C ALA A 115 5.80 -1.86 9.13
N VAL A 116 5.31 -2.78 8.29
CA VAL A 116 4.70 -4.04 8.77
C VAL A 116 5.73 -4.86 9.54
N GLN A 117 6.96 -5.00 9.05
CA GLN A 117 8.01 -5.73 9.76
C GLN A 117 8.29 -5.17 11.16
N ALA A 118 8.28 -3.83 11.29
CA ALA A 118 8.51 -3.10 12.53
C ALA A 118 7.34 -3.14 13.53
N LEU A 119 6.14 -3.58 13.13
CA LEU A 119 5.00 -3.67 14.03
C LEU A 119 5.23 -4.71 15.14
N PRO A 120 4.76 -4.42 16.38
CA PRO A 120 4.56 -5.44 17.40
C PRO A 120 3.73 -6.62 16.89
N ALA A 121 3.97 -7.81 17.40
CA ALA A 121 3.36 -9.04 16.89
C ALA A 121 1.82 -9.03 16.96
N ASP A 122 1.25 -8.47 18.02
CA ASP A 122 -0.19 -8.31 18.22
C ASP A 122 -0.83 -7.33 17.23
N MET A 123 -0.14 -6.24 16.89
CA MET A 123 -0.58 -5.30 15.86
C MET A 123 -0.42 -5.88 14.46
N LYS A 124 0.71 -6.54 14.19
CA LYS A 124 0.95 -7.23 12.91
C LYS A 124 -0.13 -8.28 12.63
N ALA A 125 -0.61 -9.00 13.65
CA ALA A 125 -1.70 -9.96 13.52
C ALA A 125 -3.05 -9.33 13.13
N LYS A 126 -3.23 -8.02 13.33
CA LYS A 126 -4.43 -7.28 12.91
C LYS A 126 -4.38 -6.83 11.44
N VAL A 127 -3.26 -7.01 10.76
CA VAL A 127 -3.16 -6.77 9.31
C VAL A 127 -3.65 -8.00 8.56
N MET A 128 -4.84 -7.89 7.98
CA MET A 128 -5.52 -9.00 7.30
C MET A 128 -4.88 -9.33 5.96
N ALA A 129 -4.44 -8.32 5.21
CA ALA A 129 -3.80 -8.51 3.91
C ALA A 129 -2.96 -7.30 3.47
N VAL A 130 -2.01 -7.59 2.59
CA VAL A 130 -1.13 -6.58 1.97
C VAL A 130 -1.07 -6.82 0.46
N ALA A 131 -1.18 -5.75 -0.34
CA ALA A 131 -0.97 -5.78 -1.79
C ALA A 131 0.19 -4.86 -2.20
N PHE A 132 1.17 -5.38 -2.93
CA PHE A 132 2.26 -4.58 -3.50
C PHE A 132 2.19 -4.54 -5.01
N TYR A 133 2.44 -3.36 -5.58
CA TYR A 133 2.53 -3.10 -7.01
C TYR A 133 3.91 -2.54 -7.32
N GLY A 134 4.64 -3.16 -8.25
CA GLY A 134 6.01 -2.76 -8.57
C GLY A 134 6.89 -2.84 -7.32
N TYR A 135 6.90 -4.00 -6.65
CA TYR A 135 7.54 -4.15 -5.35
C TYR A 135 9.06 -4.02 -5.49
N THR A 136 9.62 -2.89 -5.05
CA THR A 136 11.05 -2.57 -5.24
C THR A 136 12.00 -3.46 -4.45
N LYS A 137 11.47 -4.24 -3.50
CA LYS A 137 12.21 -5.27 -2.76
C LYS A 137 11.85 -6.70 -3.17
N ASN A 138 11.09 -6.87 -4.26
CA ASN A 138 10.63 -8.17 -4.72
C ASN A 138 11.76 -9.18 -4.91
N GLN A 139 12.82 -8.83 -5.64
CA GLN A 139 13.94 -9.76 -5.87
C GLN A 139 14.68 -10.06 -4.55
N GLN A 140 14.90 -9.03 -3.75
CA GLN A 140 15.66 -9.08 -2.50
C GLN A 140 14.95 -9.91 -1.43
N THR A 141 13.63 -9.97 -1.46
CA THR A 141 12.81 -10.77 -0.53
C THR A 141 12.20 -12.00 -1.16
N MET A 142 12.56 -12.34 -2.41
CA MET A 142 11.98 -13.45 -3.18
C MET A 142 10.44 -13.38 -3.26
N GLY A 143 9.88 -12.18 -3.41
CA GLY A 143 8.44 -11.94 -3.51
C GLY A 143 7.68 -12.10 -2.20
N MET A 144 8.39 -12.09 -1.07
CA MET A 144 7.81 -12.22 0.26
C MET A 144 7.80 -10.88 1.02
N LEU A 145 6.96 -10.81 2.04
CA LEU A 145 7.03 -9.80 3.09
C LEU A 145 7.55 -10.51 4.37
N PRO A 146 8.81 -10.29 4.79
CA PRO A 146 9.39 -11.02 5.90
C PRO A 146 8.53 -10.96 7.18
N GLY A 147 8.29 -12.13 7.79
CA GLY A 147 7.48 -12.24 9.00
C GLY A 147 5.98 -11.97 8.81
N PHE A 148 5.47 -11.98 7.57
CA PHE A 148 4.05 -11.85 7.25
C PHE A 148 3.53 -13.10 6.49
N PRO A 149 2.29 -13.56 6.72
CA PRO A 149 1.79 -14.77 6.09
C PRO A 149 1.68 -14.61 4.56
N GLN A 150 2.36 -15.47 3.80
CA GLN A 150 2.42 -15.37 2.33
C GLN A 150 1.03 -15.45 1.68
N GLN A 151 0.11 -16.24 2.24
CA GLN A 151 -1.27 -16.34 1.77
C GLN A 151 -2.08 -15.04 1.91
N ASN A 152 -1.60 -14.10 2.73
CA ASN A 152 -2.20 -12.79 2.95
C ASN A 152 -1.45 -11.67 2.20
N LEU A 153 -0.40 -12.01 1.45
CA LEU A 153 0.34 -11.10 0.59
C LEU A 153 -0.03 -11.34 -0.88
N LYS A 154 -0.24 -10.25 -1.62
CA LYS A 154 -0.31 -10.28 -3.07
C LYS A 154 0.71 -9.31 -3.66
N VAL A 155 1.62 -9.83 -4.49
CA VAL A 155 2.57 -9.01 -5.23
C VAL A 155 2.18 -8.99 -6.70
N PHE A 156 2.02 -7.79 -7.26
CA PHE A 156 1.80 -7.52 -8.68
C PHE A 156 3.10 -6.98 -9.27
N CYS A 157 3.82 -7.84 -9.98
CA CYS A 157 5.01 -7.50 -10.75
C CYS A 157 4.76 -7.86 -12.21
N ARG A 158 4.81 -6.86 -13.09
CA ARG A 158 4.70 -7.11 -14.52
C ARG A 158 6.04 -7.60 -15.07
N GLY A 159 6.00 -8.40 -16.13
CA GLY A 159 7.22 -8.91 -16.76
C GLY A 159 8.09 -7.81 -17.40
N ASP A 160 7.48 -6.66 -17.72
CA ASP A 160 8.12 -5.47 -18.27
C ASP A 160 8.39 -4.38 -17.20
N ASP A 161 8.19 -4.66 -15.91
CA ASP A 161 8.52 -3.74 -14.82
C ASP A 161 9.98 -3.93 -14.36
N GLY A 162 10.83 -2.96 -14.69
CA GLY A 162 12.26 -2.98 -14.36
C GLY A 162 12.56 -2.93 -12.86
N VAL A 163 11.64 -2.47 -12.00
CA VAL A 163 11.92 -2.36 -10.56
C VAL A 163 11.78 -3.68 -9.82
N CYS A 164 10.90 -4.56 -10.29
CA CYS A 164 10.64 -5.86 -9.65
C CYS A 164 11.84 -6.82 -9.76
N GLY A 165 12.72 -6.59 -10.74
CA GLY A 165 13.98 -7.31 -10.94
C GLY A 165 15.15 -6.80 -10.10
N GLY A 166 14.89 -5.99 -9.07
CA GLY A 166 15.90 -5.48 -8.13
C GLY A 166 16.68 -4.26 -8.62
N GLN A 167 16.36 -3.74 -9.80
CA GLN A 167 16.88 -2.47 -10.30
C GLN A 167 15.97 -1.31 -9.87
N LEU A 168 16.40 -0.07 -10.05
CA LEU A 168 15.55 1.12 -9.94
C LEU A 168 15.21 1.66 -11.33
N ASP A 169 14.86 0.75 -12.24
CA ASP A 169 14.54 1.07 -13.63
C ASP A 169 13.02 1.27 -13.81
N VAL A 170 12.61 2.53 -13.97
CA VAL A 170 11.20 2.93 -14.13
C VAL A 170 10.81 2.81 -15.60
N THR A 171 10.31 1.64 -15.98
CA THR A 171 9.84 1.35 -17.34
C THR A 171 8.40 1.80 -17.56
N ALA A 172 7.93 1.74 -18.81
CA ALA A 172 6.50 1.93 -19.12
C ALA A 172 5.61 0.89 -18.40
N GLY A 173 6.12 -0.33 -18.21
CA GLY A 173 5.47 -1.37 -17.41
C GLY A 173 5.24 -0.92 -15.97
N HIS A 174 6.24 -0.31 -15.34
CA HIS A 174 6.13 0.20 -13.97
C HIS A 174 5.00 1.22 -13.80
N LEU A 175 4.68 1.98 -14.85
CA LEU A 175 3.63 3.01 -14.82
C LEU A 175 2.24 2.50 -15.26
N ALA A 176 2.13 1.23 -15.68
CA ALA A 176 0.95 0.70 -16.35
C ALA A 176 -0.11 0.06 -15.43
N TYR A 177 0.17 -0.13 -14.13
CA TYR A 177 -0.70 -0.83 -13.18
C TYR A 177 -2.15 -0.29 -13.12
N GLN A 178 -2.35 1.00 -13.39
CA GLN A 178 -3.69 1.60 -13.42
C GLN A 178 -4.60 1.00 -14.50
N ASN A 179 -4.01 0.56 -15.62
CA ASN A 179 -4.73 0.25 -16.85
C ASN A 179 -4.63 -1.23 -17.27
N ASP A 180 -3.88 -2.05 -16.54
CA ASP A 180 -3.67 -3.47 -16.86
C ASP A 180 -4.62 -4.42 -16.10
N GLY A 181 -5.57 -3.86 -15.35
CA GLY A 181 -6.56 -4.61 -14.58
C GLY A 181 -6.10 -5.08 -13.21
N THR A 182 -4.82 -4.95 -12.87
CA THR A 182 -4.28 -5.42 -11.58
C THR A 182 -4.85 -4.65 -10.39
N VAL A 183 -5.20 -3.37 -10.54
CA VAL A 183 -5.92 -2.59 -9.50
C VAL A 183 -7.23 -3.26 -9.10
N GLY A 184 -8.00 -3.77 -10.07
CA GLY A 184 -9.24 -4.49 -9.80
C GLY A 184 -8.97 -5.82 -9.09
N MET A 185 -7.96 -6.57 -9.55
CA MET A 185 -7.55 -7.84 -8.92
C MET A 185 -7.08 -7.63 -7.47
N GLY A 186 -6.34 -6.56 -7.20
CA GLY A 186 -5.89 -6.24 -5.85
C GLY A 186 -7.04 -5.81 -4.95
N ALA A 187 -8.02 -5.05 -5.46
CA ALA A 187 -9.23 -4.74 -4.68
C ALA A 187 -9.95 -6.03 -4.28
N THR A 188 -10.19 -6.94 -5.23
CA THR A 188 -10.81 -8.24 -4.95
C THR A 188 -10.00 -9.07 -3.96
N PHE A 189 -8.68 -9.11 -4.09
CA PHE A 189 -7.82 -9.83 -3.15
C PHE A 189 -7.93 -9.27 -1.73
N LEU A 190 -7.77 -7.95 -1.55
CA LEU A 190 -7.83 -7.32 -0.23
C LEU A 190 -9.22 -7.52 0.39
N MET A 191 -10.29 -7.35 -0.39
CA MET A 191 -11.67 -7.54 0.09
C MET A 191 -12.00 -9.00 0.42
N SER A 192 -11.35 -9.99 -0.22
CA SER A 192 -11.52 -11.41 0.12
C SER A 192 -10.95 -11.79 1.49
N LYS A 193 -10.15 -10.90 2.10
CA LYS A 193 -9.47 -11.12 3.38
C LYS A 193 -10.15 -10.40 4.55
N VAL A 194 -11.19 -9.63 4.25
CA VAL A 194 -11.94 -8.83 5.22
C VAL A 194 -13.43 -9.10 5.03
N GLN A 195 -13.90 -10.12 5.73
CA GLN A 195 -15.31 -10.52 5.86
C GLN A 195 -15.51 -11.11 7.25
#